data_AF-A0A7H8SL90-F1
#
_entry.id   AF-A0A7H8SL90-F1
#
_cell.length_a   1.000
_cell.length_b   1.000
_cell.length_c   1.000
_cell.angle_alpha   90.00
_cell.angle_beta   90.00
_cell.angle_gamma   90.00
#
_symmetry.space_group_name_H-M   'P 1'
#
loop_
_entity.id
_entity.type
_entity.pdbx_description
1 polymer ?
#
loop_
_entity_poly.entity_id
_entity_poly.type
_entity_poly.pdbx_seq_one_letter_code
_entity_poly.pdbx_strand_id
1 'polypeptide(L)' 'MQKNLDAYDKDMNLIGEFDGEFLYNINGGSLSDYRVDGDEIYTRNPNEIQKHIGTFENGKAILFTGELLFQCTD' A
#
# COMPACT_ATOMS: atom_id res chain seq x y z
N MET A 1 -16.42 -5.79 11.31
CA MET A 1 -14.97 -5.62 11.20
C MET A 1 -14.64 -5.72 9.73
N GLN A 2 -14.13 -4.64 9.12
CA GLN A 2 -13.52 -4.73 7.80
C GLN A 2 -12.35 -5.72 7.96
N LYS A 3 -12.30 -6.76 7.12
CA LYS A 3 -11.19 -7.73 7.16
C LYS A 3 -10.04 -7.10 6.37
N ASN A 4 -8.85 -7.04 6.97
CA ASN A 4 -7.65 -6.62 6.25
C ASN A 4 -7.34 -7.63 5.13
N LEU A 5 -6.78 -7.15 4.03
CA LEU A 5 -6.30 -7.97 2.92
C LEU A 5 -4.83 -8.34 3.15
N ASP A 6 -4.46 -9.57 2.82
CA ASP A 6 -3.05 -9.95 2.79
C ASP A 6 -2.35 -9.20 1.65
N ALA A 7 -1.19 -8.62 1.95
CA ALA A 7 -0.39 -7.86 1.01
C ALA A 7 0.93 -8.58 0.72
N TYR A 8 1.28 -8.66 -0.56
CA TYR A 8 2.41 -9.41 -1.09
C TYR A 8 3.35 -8.51 -1.90
N ASP A 9 4.63 -8.89 -1.93
CA ASP A 9 5.59 -8.29 -2.87
C ASP A 9 5.42 -8.83 -4.31
N LYS A 10 6.31 -8.40 -5.21
CA LYS A 10 6.33 -8.81 -6.62
C LYS A 10 6.57 -10.31 -6.84
N ASP A 11 7.18 -10.98 -5.87
CA ASP A 11 7.52 -12.40 -5.91
C ASP A 11 6.49 -13.26 -5.15
N MET A 12 5.35 -12.67 -4.76
CA MET A 12 4.26 -13.28 -3.99
C MET A 12 4.66 -13.68 -2.55
N ASN A 13 5.67 -13.05 -1.97
CA ASN A 13 5.94 -13.22 -0.53
C ASN A 13 5.02 -12.32 0.27
N LEU A 14 4.43 -12.87 1.34
CA LEU A 14 3.60 -12.10 2.27
C LEU A 14 4.48 -11.06 2.99
N ILE A 15 4.14 -9.78 2.84
CA ILE A 15 4.85 -8.67 3.48
C ILE A 15 4.03 -8.00 4.58
N GLY A 16 2.72 -8.25 4.61
CA GLY A 16 1.86 -7.77 5.69
C GLY A 16 0.38 -7.71 5.33
N GLU A 17 -0.31 -6.73 5.90
CA GLU A 17 -1.77 -6.56 5.78
C GLU A 17 -2.11 -5.14 5.30
N PHE A 18 -3.14 -5.02 4.47
CA PHE A 18 -3.67 -3.76 3.96
C PHE A 18 -5.12 -3.57 4.40
N ASP A 19 -5.44 -2.45 5.03
CA ASP A 19 -6.78 -2.17 5.57
C ASP A 19 -7.70 -1.39 4.61
N GLY A 20 -7.19 -1.03 3.43
CA GLY A 20 -7.85 -0.16 2.46
C GLY A 20 -7.25 1.25 2.37
N GLU A 21 -6.45 1.66 3.36
CA GLU A 21 -5.78 2.96 3.39
C GLU A 21 -4.27 2.84 3.65
N PHE A 22 -3.86 1.92 4.53
CA PHE A 22 -2.48 1.74 4.95
C PHE A 22 -2.03 0.27 4.88
N LEU A 23 -0.77 0.09 4.52
CA LEU A 23 -0.05 -1.18 4.61
C LEU A 23 0.64 -1.27 5.99
N TYR A 24 0.44 -2.39 6.66
CA TYR A 24 1.06 -2.78 7.93
C TYR A 24 1.99 -3.95 7.68
N ASN A 25 3.21 -3.94 8.23
CA ASN A 25 4.09 -5.10 8.08
C ASN A 25 3.54 -6.34 8.81
N ILE A 26 4.04 -7.52 8.46
CA ILE A 26 3.65 -8.81 9.05
C ILE A 26 3.82 -8.91 10.58
N ASN A 27 4.67 -8.06 11.18
CA ASN A 27 4.88 -8.02 12.62
C ASN A 27 3.97 -6.98 13.32
N GLY A 28 3.00 -6.40 12.60
CA GLY A 28 2.11 -5.33 13.10
C GLY A 28 2.84 -4.01 13.39
N GLY A 29 4.07 -3.85 12.90
CA GLY A 29 4.97 -2.74 13.18
C GLY A 29 5.21 -1.85 11.96
N SER A 30 5.23 -0.53 12.19
CA SER A 30 5.41 0.54 11.20
C SER A 30 4.32 0.62 10.13
N LEU A 31 3.58 1.73 10.14
CA LEU A 31 2.78 2.17 9.01
C LEU A 31 3.68 2.36 7.80
N SER A 32 3.19 1.98 6.63
CA SER A 32 3.77 2.34 5.35
C SER A 32 4.02 3.87 5.24
N ASP A 33 5.07 4.23 4.48
CA ASP A 33 5.41 5.62 4.13
C ASP A 33 4.44 6.23 3.09
N TYR A 34 3.41 5.48 2.71
CA TYR A 34 2.39 5.85 1.75
C TYR A 34 0.97 5.61 2.28
N ARG A 35 0.01 6.30 1.68
CA ARG A 35 -1.43 6.22 1.94
C ARG A 35 -2.13 5.91 0.63
N VAL A 36 -3.11 5.02 0.65
CA VAL A 36 -4.03 4.79 -0.46
C VAL A 36 -5.32 5.55 -0.18
N ASP A 37 -5.81 6.31 -1.15
CA ASP A 37 -7.09 7.04 -1.08
C ASP A 37 -7.89 6.76 -2.37
N GLY A 38 -8.81 5.80 -2.29
CA GLY A 38 -9.45 5.25 -3.48
C GLY A 38 -8.43 4.57 -4.40
N ASP A 39 -8.29 5.07 -5.62
CA ASP A 39 -7.38 4.52 -6.63
C ASP A 39 -6.02 5.25 -6.66
N GLU A 40 -5.76 6.17 -5.74
CA GLU A 40 -4.57 7.03 -5.73
C GLU A 40 -3.64 6.74 -4.54
N ILE A 41 -2.33 6.83 -4.75
CA ILE A 41 -1.30 6.61 -3.73
C ILE A 41 -0.57 7.91 -3.43
N TYR A 42 -0.48 8.25 -2.15
CA TYR A 42 0.14 9.47 -1.65
C TYR A 42 1.31 9.19 -0.72
N THR A 43 2.31 10.07 -0.69
CA THR A 43 3.33 10.07 0.39
C THR A 43 2.69 10.43 1.73
N ARG A 44 3.20 9.84 2.82
CA ARG A 44 2.64 9.97 4.18
C ARG A 44 3.57 10.72 5.15
N ASN A 45 4.55 11.49 4.66
CA ASN A 45 5.43 12.26 5.54
C ASN A 45 4.65 13.48 6.12
N PRO A 46 4.40 13.55 7.43
CA PRO A 46 3.59 14.63 8.03
C PRO A 46 4.26 16.01 7.96
N ASN A 47 5.57 16.07 7.68
CA ASN A 47 6.32 17.31 7.56
C ASN A 47 6.43 17.81 6.11
N GLU A 48 5.82 17.10 5.15
CA GLU A 48 5.89 17.43 3.73
C GLU A 48 4.49 17.51 3.12
N ILE A 49 4.38 18.25 2.01
CA ILE A 49 3.17 18.23 1.19
C ILE A 49 3.01 16.81 0.63
N GLN A 50 1.84 16.20 0.86
CA GLN A 50 1.50 14.90 0.30
C GLN A 50 1.60 14.96 -1.22
N LYS A 51 2.33 14.02 -1.82
CA LYS A 51 2.50 13.92 -3.27
C LYS A 51 1.78 12.69 -3.75
N HIS A 52 0.98 12.83 -4.79
CA HIS A 52 0.46 11.71 -5.55
C HIS A 52 1.64 11.05 -6.28
N ILE A 53 1.86 9.76 -6.05
CA ILE A 53 3.04 9.01 -6.51
C ILE A 53 2.72 7.73 -7.29
N GLY A 54 1.46 7.32 -7.37
CA GLY A 54 1.07 6.07 -8.02
C GLY A 54 -0.42 5.80 -7.90
N THR A 55 -0.84 4.64 -8.41
CA THR A 55 -2.24 4.21 -8.41
C THR A 55 -2.41 2.88 -7.70
N PHE A 56 -3.61 2.67 -7.14
CA PHE A 56 -4.06 1.40 -6.60
C PHE A 56 -5.22 0.88 -7.44
N GLU A 57 -4.96 -0.12 -8.29
CA GLU A 57 -5.98 -0.66 -9.19
C GLU A 57 -5.90 -2.19 -9.24
N ASN A 58 -7.06 -2.86 -9.26
CA ASN A 58 -7.15 -4.33 -9.29
C ASN A 58 -6.29 -5.02 -8.21
N GLY A 59 -6.30 -4.45 -6.99
CA GLY A 59 -5.53 -4.96 -5.86
C GLY A 59 -4.03 -4.65 -5.92
N LYS A 60 -3.53 -3.84 -6.85
CA LYS A 60 -2.10 -3.57 -7.03
C LYS A 60 -1.77 -2.10 -6.79
N ALA A 61 -0.82 -1.85 -5.90
CA ALA A 61 -0.24 -0.53 -5.66
C ALA A 61 1.01 -0.33 -6.54
N ILE A 62 0.94 0.54 -7.54
CA ILE A 62 2.00 0.75 -8.52
C ILE A 62 2.40 2.23 -8.55
N LEU A 63 3.70 2.52 -8.38
CA LEU A 63 4.24 3.87 -8.52
C LEU A 63 4.20 4.34 -9.98
N PHE A 64 4.24 5.66 -10.22
CA PHE A 64 4.37 6.21 -11.58
C PHE A 64 5.67 5.80 -12.30
N THR A 65 6.66 5.30 -11.56
CA THR A 65 7.87 4.68 -12.12
C THR A 65 7.61 3.29 -12.72
N GLY A 66 6.44 2.70 -12.48
CA GLY A 66 6.10 1.32 -12.83
C GLY A 66 6.48 0.29 -11.77
N GLU A 67 7.06 0.71 -10.65
CA GLU A 67 7.43 -0.17 -9.54
C GLU A 67 6.19 -0.61 -8.74
N LEU A 68 6.09 -1.91 -8.47
CA LEU A 68 5.06 -2.47 -7.60
C LEU A 68 5.48 -2.27 -6.14
N LEU A 69 4.66 -1.56 -5.36
CA LEU A 69 4.83 -1.45 -3.91
C LEU A 69 4.34 -2.72 -3.20
N PHE A 70 3.11 -3.12 -3.49
CA PHE A 70 2.49 -4.33 -2.99
C PHE A 70 1.28 -4.71 -3.83
N GLN A 71 0.83 -5.95 -3.69
CA GLN A 71 -0.42 -6.43 -4.26
C GLN A 71 -1.22 -7.22 -3.24
N CYS A 72 -2.53 -7.10 -3.30
CA CYS A 72 -3.49 -7.85 -2.50
C CYS A 72 -4.15 -8.91 -3.36
N THR A 73 -4.46 -10.04 -2.75
CA THR A 73 -5.35 -11.05 -3.35
C THR A 73 -6.64 -11.11 -2.55
N ASP A 74 -7.78 -11.05 -3.23
CA ASP A 74 -9.11 -11.29 -2.66
C ASP A 74 -9.27 -12.73 -2.13
#